data_AF-A0A8S2E7I2-F1
#
_entry.id   AF-A0A8S2E7I2-F1
#
_cell.length_a   1.000
_cell.length_b   1.000
_cell.length_c   1.000
_cell.angle_alpha   90.00
_cell.angle_beta   90.00
_cell.angle_gamma   90.00
#
_symmetry.space_group_name_H-M   'P 1'
#
loop_
_entity.id
_entity.type
_entity.pdbx_description
1 polymer ?
#
loop_
_entity_poly.entity_id
_entity_poly.type
_entity_poly.pdbx_seq_one_letter_code
_entity_poly.pdbx_strand_id
1 'polypeptide(L)'
;MHNNTQVFNEELSLVTILNCYLSWFVELHYAPLSLHSHFEMTSSTISQYTATASVQRKQTSSSDSSTTSSKHRIRSKSEISYCRKRSIVAEKNVLAKSGQQISVLERLPTLYRDALLPLNVNEAKDQFIKQNILPTFEFKVTEKRLKTLLNRNSIVKYDLYEEAKYVLEQVRQRYDTAEKYYQAAYGPQISTDTAKTLLEQYLMERKLYTNVTVTFAPGMVCSGRMIAYTKKNSNSNFAGKDRKFVMWVNNVKENIFLRRTGIICLANHEIETHYLRSFNEGLQPWFKDRAQFGLKDPNCRQILTTEEGLASLHTLIEAHQQYLFSSALSYYIICLANKLSFGELFIHLERYVKDPNQRWKHLVRIKQGFKDPNQIGAFSRDQCYFEGAVGILRNLATIDFRVLMSGKVSLQDLKRIQRIAHLNVIRLPSFMKDLDQYKKRLQKIAQLNGLLNQSLQKNITDIKKLIDVDISNERTRQSATCTML
;
A
#
# COMPACT_ATOMS: atom_id res chain seq x y z
N MET A 1 32.63 58.39 14.27
CA MET A 1 33.15 57.76 15.50
C MET A 1 31.98 57.20 16.29
N HIS A 2 32.08 55.92 16.67
CA HIS A 2 31.49 55.23 17.85
C HIS A 2 30.01 55.51 18.20
N ASN A 3 29.11 54.53 18.05
CA ASN A 3 28.84 53.35 18.91
C ASN A 3 27.73 53.60 19.94
N ASN A 4 26.74 52.71 19.84
CA ASN A 4 26.18 51.87 20.91
C ASN A 4 24.84 52.17 21.60
N THR A 5 24.08 51.06 21.63
CA THR A 5 23.10 50.58 22.61
C THR A 5 21.71 51.20 22.64
N GLN A 6 20.72 50.40 22.23
CA GLN A 6 19.36 50.51 22.74
C GLN A 6 18.93 49.17 23.34
N VAL A 7 18.68 49.26 24.64
CA VAL A 7 18.11 48.28 25.56
C VAL A 7 16.61 48.17 25.27
N PHE A 8 16.06 46.96 25.21
CA PHE A 8 14.62 46.73 25.29
C PHE A 8 14.31 46.02 26.61
N ASN A 9 13.54 46.70 27.46
CA ASN A 9 12.90 46.15 28.65
C ASN A 9 11.42 45.88 28.38
N GLU A 10 10.93 44.92 29.16
CA GLU A 10 9.65 44.23 29.16
C GLU A 10 8.45 45.11 29.58
N GLU A 11 7.27 44.77 29.07
CA GLU A 11 5.97 44.64 29.79
C GLU A 11 4.91 44.14 28.77
N LEU A 12 4.66 42.83 28.64
CA LEU A 12 3.68 42.01 29.36
C LEU A 12 2.25 42.56 29.38
N SER A 13 1.42 42.06 28.44
CA SER A 13 -0.04 42.13 28.45
C SER A 13 -0.62 40.71 28.48
N LEU A 14 -1.52 40.49 29.43
CA LEU A 14 -1.81 39.26 30.17
C LEU A 14 -3.06 38.50 29.70
N VAL A 15 -3.27 38.30 28.39
CA VAL A 15 -4.54 37.70 27.89
C VAL A 15 -4.37 36.60 26.82
N THR A 16 -3.21 35.94 26.68
CA THR A 16 -3.08 34.83 25.70
C THR A 16 -2.41 33.57 26.24
N ILE A 17 -2.12 33.50 27.54
CA ILE A 17 -1.55 32.31 28.20
C ILE A 17 -2.57 31.76 29.19
N LEU A 18 -3.70 31.24 28.69
CA LEU A 18 -4.68 30.52 29.54
C LEU A 18 -5.62 29.58 28.77
N ASN A 19 -5.16 28.97 27.66
CA ASN A 19 -5.95 27.94 26.96
C ASN A 19 -5.14 26.73 26.43
N CYS A 20 -3.96 26.44 26.98
CA CYS A 20 -3.16 25.27 26.56
C CYS A 20 -2.65 24.37 27.69
N TYR A 21 -3.14 24.51 28.92
CA TYR A 21 -2.80 23.59 30.01
C TYR A 21 -4.06 23.17 30.76
N LEU A 22 -4.58 21.99 30.41
CA LEU A 22 -5.32 21.06 31.29
C LEU A 22 -5.97 19.97 30.42
N SER A 23 -5.28 18.84 30.26
CA SER A 23 -5.81 17.52 30.62
C SER A 23 -4.86 16.42 30.15
N TRP A 24 -3.84 16.14 30.95
CA TRP A 24 -3.21 14.82 31.06
C TRP A 24 -2.75 14.62 32.50
N PHE A 25 -3.29 13.56 33.13
CA PHE A 25 -2.87 12.87 34.37
C PHE A 25 -3.14 13.59 35.71
N VAL A 26 -3.60 12.97 36.81
CA VAL A 26 -3.52 11.60 37.38
C VAL A 26 -4.70 11.39 38.37
N GLU A 27 -5.24 10.17 38.52
CA GLU A 27 -5.37 9.54 39.85
C GLU A 27 -5.63 8.03 39.78
N LEU A 28 -4.68 7.30 40.35
CA LEU A 28 -4.66 5.89 40.76
C LEU A 28 -5.14 5.85 42.22
N HIS A 29 -5.79 4.76 42.67
CA HIS A 29 -5.35 4.02 43.88
C HIS A 29 -6.19 2.78 44.25
N TYR A 30 -5.44 1.70 44.62
CA TYR A 30 -5.66 0.61 45.61
C TYR A 30 -6.84 -0.38 45.42
N ALA A 31 -6.79 -1.69 45.72
CA ALA A 31 -5.87 -2.55 46.48
C ALA A 31 -6.07 -4.05 46.07
N PRO A 32 -5.25 -5.00 46.57
CA PRO A 32 -5.18 -6.40 46.14
C PRO A 32 -6.04 -7.35 46.99
N LEU A 33 -6.43 -8.50 46.43
CA LEU A 33 -6.94 -9.63 47.22
C LEU A 33 -6.37 -10.95 46.69
N SER A 34 -5.60 -11.59 47.57
CA SER A 34 -5.20 -12.99 47.54
C SER A 34 -6.41 -13.89 47.75
N LEU A 35 -6.44 -15.04 47.06
CA LEU A 35 -7.00 -16.27 47.63
C LEU A 35 -6.43 -17.50 46.93
N HIS A 36 -5.92 -18.40 47.77
CA HIS A 36 -5.47 -19.75 47.47
C HIS A 36 -6.52 -20.58 46.73
N SER A 37 -6.07 -21.41 45.79
CA SER A 37 -6.30 -22.86 45.92
C SER A 37 -5.37 -23.65 44.98
N HIS A 38 -4.86 -24.73 45.56
CA HIS A 38 -4.07 -25.79 44.96
C HIS A 38 -4.68 -26.36 43.68
N PHE A 39 -3.85 -26.78 42.72
CA PHE A 39 -3.90 -28.16 42.21
C PHE A 39 -2.59 -28.51 41.50
N GLU A 40 -2.11 -29.70 41.82
CA GLU A 40 -0.77 -30.23 41.56
C GLU A 40 -0.51 -30.55 40.08
N MET A 41 0.77 -30.43 39.69
CA MET A 41 1.31 -31.15 38.54
C MET A 41 1.50 -32.61 38.92
N THR A 42 1.00 -33.52 38.09
CA THR A 42 1.60 -34.85 37.93
C THR A 42 1.79 -35.18 36.46
N SER A 43 2.96 -35.76 36.21
CA SER A 43 3.48 -36.22 34.92
C SER A 43 3.27 -37.73 34.83
N SER A 44 2.69 -38.22 33.74
CA SER A 44 2.99 -39.54 33.14
C SER A 44 2.34 -39.62 31.75
N THR A 45 3.08 -39.73 30.65
CA THR A 45 3.76 -40.93 30.09
C THR A 45 2.83 -41.81 29.24
N ILE A 46 3.01 -41.64 27.91
CA ILE A 46 3.14 -42.68 26.85
C ILE A 46 1.91 -43.50 26.39
N SER A 47 1.91 -43.71 25.06
CA SER A 47 1.33 -44.80 24.27
C SER A 47 -0.17 -44.75 23.96
N GLN A 48 -0.66 -45.17 22.79
CA GLN A 48 -0.10 -45.63 21.51
C GLN A 48 -1.31 -45.90 20.58
N TYR A 49 -1.07 -45.88 19.27
CA TYR A 49 -1.76 -46.65 18.19
C TYR A 49 -3.30 -46.59 18.06
N THR A 50 -3.80 -45.95 16.98
CA THR A 50 -4.31 -46.55 15.71
C THR A 50 -5.51 -47.48 15.81
N ALA A 51 -6.57 -47.16 15.06
CA ALA A 51 -7.38 -48.05 14.19
C ALA A 51 -8.73 -47.33 13.90
N THR A 52 -8.97 -46.82 12.70
CA THR A 52 -9.65 -47.46 11.55
C THR A 52 -11.14 -47.78 11.75
N ALA A 53 -11.91 -47.31 10.75
CA ALA A 53 -13.20 -47.82 10.29
C ALA A 53 -14.39 -47.59 11.25
N SER A 54 -15.64 -47.44 10.83
CA SER A 54 -16.28 -47.52 9.52
C SER A 54 -17.70 -46.97 9.69
N VAL A 55 -18.24 -46.52 8.56
CA VAL A 55 -19.64 -46.21 8.28
C VAL A 55 -20.61 -47.28 8.82
N GLN A 56 -21.72 -46.85 9.44
CA GLN A 56 -23.02 -47.52 9.23
C GLN A 56 -24.19 -46.55 9.47
N ARG A 57 -24.98 -46.38 8.39
CA ARG A 57 -26.35 -45.87 8.42
C ARG A 57 -27.24 -46.84 9.18
N LYS A 58 -28.16 -46.32 9.99
CA LYS A 58 -29.47 -46.94 10.21
C LYS A 58 -30.54 -45.85 10.30
N GLN A 59 -31.48 -45.91 9.36
CA GLN A 59 -32.77 -45.25 9.44
C GLN A 59 -33.65 -46.01 10.44
N THR A 60 -34.43 -45.29 11.25
CA THR A 60 -35.77 -45.70 11.66
C THR A 60 -36.61 -44.46 11.93
N SER A 61 -37.77 -44.46 11.29
CA SER A 61 -38.94 -43.60 11.44
C SER A 61 -39.63 -43.75 12.80
N SER A 62 -40.17 -42.66 13.36
CA SER A 62 -41.58 -42.55 13.76
C SER A 62 -41.89 -41.19 14.39
N SER A 63 -43.12 -40.76 14.17
CA SER A 63 -43.86 -39.59 14.66
C SER A 63 -43.63 -39.19 16.11
N ASP A 64 -43.62 -37.88 16.38
CA ASP A 64 -44.69 -37.26 17.19
C ASP A 64 -44.57 -35.72 17.21
N SER A 65 -45.73 -35.09 17.10
CA SER A 65 -45.99 -33.67 17.18
C SER A 65 -45.85 -33.14 18.61
N SER A 66 -45.03 -32.10 18.82
CA SER A 66 -45.30 -31.13 19.89
C SER A 66 -44.70 -29.76 19.57
N THR A 67 -45.59 -28.78 19.49
CA THR A 67 -45.33 -27.37 19.31
C THR A 67 -44.75 -26.80 20.60
N THR A 68 -43.50 -26.35 20.62
CA THR A 68 -43.02 -25.41 21.65
C THR A 68 -42.00 -24.41 21.10
N SER A 69 -42.26 -23.14 21.42
CA SER A 69 -41.54 -21.94 20.99
C SER A 69 -40.05 -21.98 21.35
N SER A 70 -39.17 -21.88 20.36
CA SER A 70 -37.74 -21.66 20.59
C SER A 70 -37.41 -20.16 20.55
N LYS A 71 -37.29 -19.56 21.74
CA LYS A 71 -36.74 -18.22 21.96
C LYS A 71 -35.35 -18.13 21.31
N HIS A 72 -35.19 -17.22 20.34
CA HIS A 72 -33.88 -16.82 19.83
C HIS A 72 -33.05 -16.22 20.98
N ARG A 73 -32.10 -16.99 21.51
CA ARG A 73 -31.10 -16.48 22.45
C ARG A 73 -30.12 -15.58 21.69
N ILE A 74 -30.29 -14.27 21.85
CA ILE A 74 -29.34 -13.25 21.41
C ILE A 74 -28.02 -13.50 22.14
N ARG A 75 -26.97 -13.89 21.41
CA ARG A 75 -25.63 -14.10 21.99
C ARG A 75 -25.12 -12.78 22.58
N SER A 76 -24.61 -12.86 23.80
CA SER A 76 -24.06 -11.68 24.49
C SER A 76 -22.81 -11.15 23.76
N LYS A 77 -22.49 -9.86 23.93
CA LYS A 77 -21.32 -9.22 23.30
C LYS A 77 -20.00 -9.93 23.64
N SER A 78 -19.92 -10.60 24.79
CA SER A 78 -18.76 -11.41 25.20
C SER A 78 -18.64 -12.72 24.42
N GLU A 79 -19.76 -13.40 24.12
CA GLU A 79 -19.79 -14.62 23.30
C GLU A 79 -19.45 -14.34 21.82
N ILE A 80 -19.90 -13.20 21.27
CA ILE A 80 -19.53 -12.75 19.92
C ILE A 80 -18.03 -12.41 19.85
N SER A 81 -17.48 -11.80 20.90
CA SER A 81 -16.04 -11.51 21.04
C SER A 81 -15.20 -12.80 21.13
N TYR A 82 -15.70 -13.81 21.85
CA TYR A 82 -15.04 -15.10 22.00
C TYR A 82 -15.08 -15.95 20.72
N CYS A 83 -16.22 -16.01 20.01
CA CYS A 83 -16.32 -16.67 18.69
C CYS A 83 -15.44 -15.97 17.62
N ARG A 84 -15.31 -14.63 17.66
CA ARG A 84 -14.35 -13.89 16.83
C ARG A 84 -12.91 -14.30 17.15
N LYS A 85 -12.54 -14.40 18.43
CA LYS A 85 -11.20 -14.85 18.85
C LYS A 85 -10.90 -16.28 18.38
N ARG A 86 -11.85 -17.21 18.47
CA ARG A 86 -11.67 -18.60 17.97
C ARG A 86 -11.55 -18.67 16.44
N SER A 87 -12.32 -17.89 15.69
CA SER A 87 -12.21 -17.82 14.22
C SER A 87 -10.88 -17.21 13.76
N ILE A 88 -10.41 -16.18 14.47
CA ILE A 88 -9.09 -15.55 14.25
C ILE A 88 -7.94 -16.51 14.57
N VAL A 89 -8.08 -17.37 15.59
CA VAL A 89 -7.08 -18.38 15.95
C VAL A 89 -7.09 -19.54 14.94
N ALA A 90 -8.25 -19.94 14.45
CA ALA A 90 -8.35 -20.95 13.39
C ALA A 90 -7.73 -20.47 12.06
N GLU A 91 -8.01 -19.24 11.63
CA GLU A 91 -7.40 -18.66 10.40
C GLU A 91 -5.89 -18.40 10.54
N LYS A 92 -5.41 -18.06 11.75
CA LYS A 92 -3.96 -17.96 12.03
C LYS A 92 -3.24 -19.32 11.97
N ASN A 93 -3.94 -20.40 12.32
CA ASN A 93 -3.36 -21.74 12.38
C ASN A 93 -3.26 -22.44 11.01
N VAL A 94 -4.00 -22.00 9.99
CA VAL A 94 -3.87 -22.53 8.62
C VAL A 94 -2.52 -22.14 8.00
N LEU A 95 -2.00 -20.94 8.29
CA LEU A 95 -0.72 -20.44 7.78
C LEU A 95 0.51 -21.02 8.51
N ALA A 96 0.32 -21.66 9.67
CA ALA A 96 1.42 -22.11 10.54
C ALA A 96 1.76 -23.60 10.40
N LYS A 97 0.97 -24.40 9.67
CA LYS A 97 1.07 -25.87 9.70
C LYS A 97 1.86 -26.53 8.57
N SER A 98 2.28 -25.83 7.51
CA SER A 98 2.89 -26.50 6.34
C SER A 98 4.39 -26.34 6.16
N GLY A 99 5.09 -25.51 6.95
CA GLY A 99 6.49 -25.16 6.66
C GLY A 99 6.71 -24.46 5.31
N GLN A 100 5.64 -24.25 4.53
CA GLN A 100 5.68 -23.71 3.18
C GLN A 100 5.62 -22.19 3.27
N GLN A 101 6.67 -21.53 2.77
CA GLN A 101 6.79 -20.07 2.86
C GLN A 101 5.96 -19.33 1.82
N ILE A 102 5.51 -20.03 0.79
CA ILE A 102 4.57 -19.51 -0.19
C ILE A 102 3.25 -20.26 -0.06
N SER A 103 2.16 -19.49 0.07
CA SER A 103 0.79 -19.99 0.21
C SER A 103 -0.11 -19.33 -0.85
N VAL A 104 -1.16 -20.04 -1.24
CA VAL A 104 -2.21 -19.54 -2.13
C VAL A 104 -3.53 -19.63 -1.40
N LEU A 105 -4.29 -18.54 -1.38
CA LEU A 105 -5.62 -18.44 -0.77
C LEU A 105 -6.66 -18.13 -1.83
N GLU A 106 -7.86 -18.68 -1.67
CA GLU A 106 -8.99 -18.41 -2.57
C GLU A 106 -9.48 -16.97 -2.50
N ARG A 107 -9.31 -16.31 -1.34
CA ARG A 107 -9.73 -14.92 -1.12
C ARG A 107 -8.86 -14.22 -0.09
N LEU A 108 -8.75 -12.90 -0.23
CA LEU A 108 -8.13 -12.06 0.80
C LEU A 108 -8.94 -12.10 2.10
N PRO A 109 -8.31 -12.45 3.25
CA PRO A 109 -8.99 -12.41 4.55
C PRO A 109 -9.51 -11.01 4.88
N THR A 110 -10.67 -10.94 5.53
CA THR A 110 -11.39 -9.68 5.81
C THR A 110 -10.56 -8.65 6.58
N LEU A 111 -9.62 -9.11 7.43
CA LEU A 111 -8.71 -8.24 8.19
C LEU A 111 -7.76 -7.42 7.30
N TYR A 112 -7.42 -7.94 6.13
CA TYR A 112 -6.47 -7.31 5.19
C TYR A 112 -7.15 -6.50 4.09
N ARG A 113 -8.49 -6.52 4.06
CA ARG A 113 -9.29 -5.70 3.15
C ARG A 113 -9.23 -4.24 3.59
N ASP A 114 -8.94 -3.34 2.64
CA ASP A 114 -8.94 -1.91 2.89
C ASP A 114 -10.35 -1.44 3.25
N ALA A 115 -10.47 -0.51 4.20
CA ALA A 115 -11.75 0.09 4.57
C ALA A 115 -12.33 0.95 3.43
N LEU A 116 -11.48 1.44 2.52
CA LEU A 116 -11.84 2.24 1.36
C LEU A 116 -12.05 1.41 0.08
N LEU A 117 -11.96 0.08 0.17
CA LEU A 117 -12.26 -0.81 -0.95
C LEU A 117 -13.75 -1.16 -0.97
N PRO A 118 -14.47 -0.92 -2.09
CA PRO A 118 -15.87 -1.31 -2.18
C PRO A 118 -16.08 -2.82 -2.00
N LEU A 119 -17.27 -3.21 -1.53
CA LEU A 119 -17.68 -4.60 -1.35
C LEU A 119 -18.16 -5.23 -2.65
N ASN A 120 -18.80 -4.43 -3.50
CA ASN A 120 -19.48 -4.82 -4.74
C ASN A 120 -18.64 -4.56 -6.00
N VAL A 121 -17.30 -4.51 -5.91
CA VAL A 121 -16.41 -4.16 -7.05
C VAL A 121 -16.66 -5.00 -8.30
N ASN A 122 -16.87 -6.31 -8.15
CA ASN A 122 -17.05 -7.21 -9.28
C ASN A 122 -18.44 -7.03 -9.92
N GLU A 123 -19.49 -6.89 -9.11
CA GLU A 123 -20.85 -6.63 -9.60
C GLU A 123 -20.93 -5.28 -10.31
N ALA A 124 -20.41 -4.22 -9.69
CA ALA A 124 -20.36 -2.89 -10.29
C ALA A 124 -19.54 -2.88 -11.60
N LYS A 125 -18.48 -3.69 -11.69
CA LYS A 125 -17.68 -3.86 -12.91
C LYS A 125 -18.52 -4.48 -14.03
N ASP A 126 -19.23 -5.56 -13.72
CA ASP A 126 -20.06 -6.27 -14.69
C ASP A 126 -21.21 -5.40 -15.19
N GLN A 127 -21.90 -4.70 -14.30
CA GLN A 127 -22.94 -3.73 -14.65
C GLN A 127 -22.39 -2.59 -15.53
N PHE A 128 -21.24 -2.03 -15.19
CA PHE A 128 -20.64 -0.94 -15.96
C PHE A 128 -20.13 -1.40 -17.34
N ILE A 129 -19.32 -2.45 -17.41
CA ILE A 129 -18.68 -2.86 -18.66
C ILE A 129 -19.67 -3.56 -19.60
N LYS A 130 -20.58 -4.39 -19.09
CA LYS A 130 -21.48 -5.20 -19.94
C LYS A 130 -22.84 -4.55 -20.19
N GLN A 131 -23.32 -3.73 -19.25
CA GLN A 131 -24.67 -3.17 -19.30
C GLN A 131 -24.66 -1.63 -19.41
N ASN A 132 -23.49 -1.01 -19.45
CA ASN A 132 -23.31 0.45 -19.52
C ASN A 132 -24.00 1.22 -18.37
N ILE A 133 -24.12 0.59 -17.19
CA ILE A 133 -24.73 1.19 -16.00
C ILE A 133 -23.62 1.86 -15.16
N LEU A 134 -23.79 3.14 -14.85
CA LEU A 134 -22.83 3.87 -14.01
C LEU A 134 -22.68 3.22 -12.63
N PRO A 135 -21.44 3.06 -12.12
CA PRO A 135 -21.21 2.28 -10.93
C PRO A 135 -21.62 3.04 -9.67
N THR A 136 -22.08 2.29 -8.66
CA THR A 136 -22.24 2.75 -7.28
C THR A 136 -21.44 1.84 -6.35
N PHE A 137 -20.82 2.41 -5.32
CA PHE A 137 -19.93 1.65 -4.44
C PHE A 137 -20.51 1.47 -3.04
N GLU A 138 -20.48 0.22 -2.58
CA GLU A 138 -20.91 -0.18 -1.26
C GLU A 138 -19.71 -0.38 -0.35
N PHE A 139 -19.80 0.10 0.90
CA PHE A 139 -18.71 0.02 1.86
C PHE A 139 -19.17 -0.61 3.17
N LYS A 140 -18.25 -1.32 3.83
CA LYS A 140 -18.46 -1.90 5.16
C LYS A 140 -18.53 -0.85 6.27
N VAL A 141 -17.90 0.30 6.04
CA VAL A 141 -17.76 1.37 7.03
C VAL A 141 -18.81 2.47 6.82
N THR A 142 -19.12 3.20 7.89
CA THR A 142 -20.08 4.30 7.84
C THR A 142 -19.57 5.45 6.96
N GLU A 143 -20.50 6.21 6.38
CA GLU A 143 -20.19 7.35 5.51
C GLU A 143 -19.35 8.42 6.22
N LYS A 144 -19.64 8.69 7.50
CA LYS A 144 -18.83 9.59 8.33
C LYS A 144 -17.35 9.16 8.36
N ARG A 145 -17.10 7.86 8.53
CA ARG A 145 -15.73 7.31 8.55
C ARG A 145 -15.07 7.36 7.17
N LEU A 146 -15.82 7.12 6.09
CA LEU A 146 -15.31 7.30 4.72
C LEU A 146 -14.86 8.75 4.49
N LYS A 147 -15.70 9.73 4.82
CA LYS A 147 -15.38 11.16 4.71
C LYS A 147 -14.11 11.52 5.47
N THR A 148 -13.94 11.03 6.71
CA THR A 148 -12.70 11.27 7.48
C THR A 148 -11.45 10.69 6.81
N LEU A 149 -11.54 9.49 6.24
CA LEU A 149 -10.42 8.82 5.56
C LEU A 149 -10.10 9.48 4.20
N LEU A 150 -11.13 9.94 3.48
CA LEU A 150 -11.02 10.67 2.22
C LEU A 150 -10.38 12.04 2.42
N ASN A 151 -10.82 12.82 3.41
CA ASN A 151 -10.33 14.18 3.64
C ASN A 151 -8.82 14.26 3.87
N ARG A 152 -8.21 13.18 4.39
CA ARG A 152 -6.75 13.08 4.56
C ARG A 152 -5.98 12.96 3.24
N ASN A 153 -6.66 12.54 2.17
CA ASN A 153 -6.10 12.16 0.88
C ASN A 153 -6.94 12.71 -0.29
N SER A 154 -7.61 13.86 -0.13
CA SER A 154 -8.43 14.48 -1.19
C SER A 154 -7.71 15.63 -1.89
N ILE A 155 -6.59 16.11 -1.33
CA ILE A 155 -5.82 17.20 -1.92
C ILE A 155 -5.04 16.64 -3.10
N VAL A 156 -5.44 17.05 -4.31
CA VAL A 156 -4.76 16.73 -5.56
C VAL A 156 -3.68 17.76 -5.84
N LYS A 157 -2.50 17.26 -6.20
CA LYS A 157 -1.38 18.08 -6.66
C LYS A 157 -1.28 18.03 -8.18
N TYR A 158 -0.79 19.11 -8.78
CA TYR A 158 -0.68 19.25 -10.24
C TYR A 158 0.75 19.54 -10.69
N ASP A 159 1.68 19.72 -9.75
CA ASP A 159 3.05 20.18 -10.00
C ASP A 159 3.83 19.33 -11.03
N LEU A 160 3.46 18.05 -11.17
CA LEU A 160 4.11 17.09 -12.07
C LEU A 160 3.19 16.61 -13.20
N TYR A 161 2.12 17.35 -13.50
CA TYR A 161 1.14 16.94 -14.51
C TYR A 161 1.76 16.79 -15.90
N GLU A 162 2.58 17.76 -16.31
CA GLU A 162 3.23 17.77 -17.63
C GLU A 162 4.29 16.68 -17.74
N GLU A 163 5.09 16.44 -16.70
CA GLU A 163 6.05 15.35 -16.67
C GLU A 163 5.34 13.99 -16.69
N ALA A 164 4.23 13.84 -15.96
CA ALA A 164 3.43 12.62 -16.01
C ALA A 164 2.87 12.40 -17.43
N LYS A 165 2.27 13.43 -18.04
CA LYS A 165 1.74 13.38 -19.41
C LYS A 165 2.83 13.08 -20.43
N TYR A 166 4.02 13.66 -20.28
CA TYR A 166 5.18 13.38 -21.13
C TYR A 166 5.53 11.89 -21.11
N VAL A 167 5.66 11.28 -19.92
CA VAL A 167 5.94 9.84 -19.79
C VAL A 167 4.87 9.00 -20.48
N LEU A 168 3.59 9.35 -20.32
CA LEU A 168 2.49 8.64 -20.96
C LEU A 168 2.55 8.74 -22.49
N GLU A 169 2.79 9.93 -23.03
CA GLU A 169 2.89 10.15 -24.48
C GLU A 169 4.13 9.47 -25.07
N GLN A 170 5.26 9.45 -24.38
CA GLN A 170 6.45 8.68 -24.83
C GLN A 170 6.15 7.19 -24.93
N VAL A 171 5.48 6.62 -23.92
CA VAL A 171 5.09 5.20 -23.95
C VAL A 171 4.07 4.94 -25.05
N ARG A 172 3.08 5.81 -25.22
CA ARG A 172 2.08 5.69 -26.30
C ARG A 172 2.72 5.77 -27.68
N GLN A 173 3.63 6.72 -27.91
CA GLN A 173 4.32 6.86 -29.19
C GLN A 173 5.18 5.63 -29.52
N ARG A 174 5.84 5.05 -28.51
CA ARG A 174 6.76 3.93 -28.71
C ARG A 174 6.10 2.55 -28.77
N TYR A 175 5.05 2.35 -27.96
CA TYR A 175 4.43 1.03 -27.77
C TYR A 175 2.97 1.00 -28.17
N ASP A 176 2.37 2.13 -28.56
CA ASP A 176 0.96 2.30 -28.90
C ASP A 176 0.01 2.13 -27.69
N THR A 177 0.09 1.03 -26.94
CA THR A 177 -0.77 0.76 -25.78
C THR A 177 -0.02 0.35 -24.52
N ALA A 178 -0.65 0.52 -23.36
CA ALA A 178 -0.13 0.08 -22.07
C ALA A 178 0.15 -1.42 -22.03
N GLU A 179 -0.69 -2.24 -22.67
CA GLU A 179 -0.55 -3.70 -22.70
C GLU A 179 0.71 -4.13 -23.46
N LYS A 180 0.95 -3.52 -24.63
CA LYS A 180 2.18 -3.71 -25.41
C LYS A 180 3.40 -3.23 -24.62
N TYR A 181 3.30 -2.11 -23.90
CA TYR A 181 4.35 -1.65 -22.99
C TYR A 181 4.63 -2.67 -21.88
N TYR A 182 3.61 -3.18 -21.18
CA TYR A 182 3.79 -4.16 -20.11
C TYR A 182 4.41 -5.46 -20.62
N GLN A 183 4.05 -5.90 -21.82
CA GLN A 183 4.69 -7.04 -22.46
C GLN A 183 6.17 -6.76 -22.78
N ALA A 184 6.50 -5.59 -23.32
CA ALA A 184 7.88 -5.20 -23.60
C ALA A 184 8.71 -5.02 -22.32
N ALA A 185 8.13 -4.47 -21.26
CA ALA A 185 8.81 -4.18 -19.99
C ALA A 185 9.03 -5.42 -19.13
N TYR A 186 8.05 -6.34 -19.08
CA TYR A 186 8.00 -7.42 -18.10
C TYR A 186 7.92 -8.82 -18.69
N GLY A 187 7.74 -8.94 -20.01
CA GLY A 187 7.60 -10.21 -20.73
C GLY A 187 6.16 -10.74 -20.79
N PRO A 188 5.98 -12.00 -21.23
CA PRO A 188 4.66 -12.62 -21.35
C PRO A 188 4.04 -12.89 -19.97
N GLN A 189 2.70 -12.99 -19.93
CA GLN A 189 1.97 -13.39 -18.73
C GLN A 189 2.36 -14.82 -18.32
N ILE A 190 2.39 -15.06 -17.00
CA ILE A 190 2.72 -16.36 -16.42
C ILE A 190 1.61 -16.81 -15.47
N SER A 191 1.55 -18.12 -15.20
CA SER A 191 0.64 -18.69 -14.20
C SER A 191 1.09 -18.34 -12.78
N THR A 192 0.16 -18.47 -11.83
CA THR A 192 0.45 -18.35 -10.39
C THR A 192 1.53 -19.34 -9.94
N ASP A 193 1.53 -20.57 -10.47
CA ASP A 193 2.53 -21.58 -10.12
C ASP A 193 3.93 -21.20 -10.59
N THR A 194 4.05 -20.68 -11.82
CA THR A 194 5.33 -20.17 -12.32
C THR A 194 5.80 -18.98 -11.49
N ALA A 195 4.90 -18.06 -11.14
CA ALA A 195 5.22 -16.92 -10.29
C ALA A 195 5.70 -17.36 -8.89
N LYS A 196 5.09 -18.41 -8.31
CA LYS A 196 5.51 -19.02 -7.05
C LYS A 196 6.93 -19.56 -7.15
N THR A 197 7.24 -20.39 -8.14
CA THR A 197 8.60 -20.94 -8.32
C THR A 197 9.65 -19.84 -8.44
N LEU A 198 9.36 -18.78 -9.20
CA LEU A 198 10.27 -17.63 -9.35
C LEU A 198 10.48 -16.90 -8.02
N LEU A 199 9.43 -16.71 -7.22
CA LEU A 199 9.56 -16.08 -5.90
C LEU A 199 10.26 -16.98 -4.87
N GLU A 200 10.08 -18.29 -4.93
CA GLU A 200 10.82 -19.25 -4.09
C GLU A 200 12.31 -19.15 -4.38
N GLN A 201 12.70 -19.18 -5.66
CA GLN A 201 14.08 -18.99 -6.09
C GLN A 201 14.63 -17.63 -5.62
N TYR A 202 13.87 -16.56 -5.84
CA TYR A 202 14.25 -15.22 -5.42
C TYR A 202 14.54 -15.11 -3.90
N LEU A 203 13.70 -15.73 -3.07
CA LEU A 203 13.88 -15.78 -1.62
C LEU A 203 15.10 -16.62 -1.20
N MET A 204 15.34 -17.74 -1.88
CA MET A 204 16.49 -18.61 -1.63
C MET A 204 17.80 -17.90 -1.94
N GLU A 205 17.94 -17.31 -3.13
CA GLU A 205 19.13 -16.58 -3.56
C GLU A 205 19.52 -15.44 -2.61
N ARG A 206 18.51 -14.79 -2.00
CA ARG A 206 18.69 -13.68 -1.07
C ARG A 206 18.79 -14.10 0.40
N LYS A 207 18.67 -15.40 0.68
CA LYS A 207 18.66 -15.95 2.05
C LYS A 207 17.56 -15.30 2.91
N LEU A 208 16.40 -15.01 2.30
CA LEU A 208 15.24 -14.37 2.93
C LEU A 208 14.08 -15.33 3.19
N TYR A 209 14.19 -16.58 2.74
CA TYR A 209 13.44 -17.67 3.32
C TYR A 209 13.65 -17.62 4.85
N THR A 210 12.77 -18.00 5.75
CA THR A 210 12.84 -17.69 7.22
C THR A 210 12.45 -16.28 7.64
N ASN A 211 12.69 -15.24 6.84
CA ASN A 211 12.37 -13.85 7.22
C ASN A 211 11.08 -13.32 6.58
N VAL A 212 10.78 -13.74 5.36
CA VAL A 212 9.64 -13.26 4.57
C VAL A 212 8.80 -14.45 4.12
N THR A 213 7.48 -14.36 4.30
CA THR A 213 6.53 -15.30 3.70
C THR A 213 5.77 -14.62 2.56
N VAL A 214 5.36 -15.39 1.55
CA VAL A 214 4.58 -14.89 0.41
C VAL A 214 3.19 -15.52 0.43
N THR A 215 2.16 -14.72 0.20
CA THR A 215 0.79 -15.20 0.11
C THR A 215 0.11 -14.63 -1.13
N PHE A 216 -0.31 -15.51 -2.04
CA PHE A 216 -1.10 -15.17 -3.20
C PHE A 216 -2.58 -15.18 -2.81
N ALA A 217 -3.31 -14.09 -3.07
CA ALA A 217 -4.74 -14.02 -2.83
C ALA A 217 -5.41 -12.95 -3.70
N PRO A 218 -6.63 -13.19 -4.22
CA PRO A 218 -7.33 -12.21 -5.02
C PRO A 218 -8.10 -11.23 -4.12
N GLY A 219 -8.50 -10.11 -4.70
CA GLY A 219 -9.32 -9.10 -4.01
C GLY A 219 -8.54 -7.97 -3.35
N MET A 220 -7.25 -7.81 -3.68
CA MET A 220 -6.50 -6.58 -3.41
C MET A 220 -6.69 -5.57 -4.54
N VAL A 221 -6.63 -4.27 -4.22
CA VAL A 221 -6.60 -3.20 -5.25
C VAL A 221 -5.23 -3.08 -5.88
N CYS A 222 -4.19 -3.27 -5.07
CA CYS A 222 -2.79 -3.24 -5.50
C CYS A 222 -2.34 -4.59 -6.08
N SER A 223 -1.19 -4.58 -6.73
CA SER A 223 -0.58 -5.78 -7.30
C SER A 223 0.17 -6.62 -6.27
N GLY A 224 0.76 -5.96 -5.26
CA GLY A 224 1.40 -6.57 -4.12
C GLY A 224 1.28 -5.67 -2.89
N ARG A 225 1.62 -6.22 -1.72
CA ARG A 225 1.69 -5.47 -0.46
C ARG A 225 2.58 -6.18 0.55
N MET A 226 3.61 -5.50 1.04
CA MET A 226 4.41 -5.93 2.18
C MET A 226 3.74 -5.52 3.49
N ILE A 227 3.53 -6.49 4.39
CA ILE A 227 3.01 -6.25 5.74
C ILE A 227 4.01 -6.73 6.77
N ALA A 228 4.28 -5.89 7.76
CA ALA A 228 5.13 -6.22 8.90
C ALA A 228 4.28 -6.32 10.18
N TYR A 229 4.47 -7.37 10.97
CA TYR A 229 3.81 -7.58 12.26
C TYR A 229 4.85 -7.66 13.36
N THR A 230 4.63 -6.94 14.45
CA THR A 230 5.39 -7.09 15.69
C THR A 230 4.58 -7.94 16.67
N LYS A 231 5.22 -8.91 17.34
CA LYS A 231 4.56 -9.64 18.44
C LYS A 231 4.21 -8.66 19.56
N LYS A 232 2.99 -8.74 20.10
CA LYS A 232 2.44 -7.78 21.08
C LYS A 232 3.23 -7.64 22.41
N ASN A 233 4.20 -8.51 22.70
CA ASN A 233 4.94 -8.54 23.97
C ASN A 233 6.48 -8.58 23.79
N SER A 234 7.04 -8.03 22.71
CA SER A 234 8.50 -7.99 22.57
C SER A 234 9.09 -6.87 23.43
N ASN A 235 9.61 -7.20 24.62
CA ASN A 235 10.41 -6.29 25.46
C ASN A 235 11.85 -6.08 24.94
N SER A 236 12.18 -6.57 23.74
CA SER A 236 13.53 -6.47 23.19
C SER A 236 13.85 -5.02 22.77
N ASN A 237 15.06 -4.56 23.08
CA ASN A 237 15.59 -3.28 22.60
C ASN A 237 15.84 -3.26 21.08
N PHE A 238 15.82 -4.43 20.43
CA PHE A 238 15.95 -4.64 18.99
C PHE A 238 14.70 -5.29 18.40
N ALA A 239 13.61 -4.51 18.34
CA ALA A 239 12.32 -4.98 17.83
C ALA A 239 12.35 -5.37 16.33
N GLY A 240 13.45 -5.18 15.59
CA GLY A 240 13.62 -5.67 14.23
C GLY A 240 13.60 -7.21 14.10
N LYS A 241 14.13 -7.95 15.09
CA LYS A 241 14.25 -9.42 15.03
C LYS A 241 12.94 -10.16 15.31
N ASP A 242 12.03 -9.55 16.06
CA ASP A 242 10.75 -10.15 16.46
C ASP A 242 9.62 -9.90 15.45
N ARG A 243 9.95 -9.27 14.32
CA ARG A 243 8.98 -8.90 13.28
C ARG A 243 8.84 -10.00 12.24
N LYS A 244 7.59 -10.31 11.93
CA LYS A 244 7.23 -11.20 10.81
C LYS A 244 6.81 -10.36 9.62
N PHE A 245 7.27 -10.76 8.44
CA PHE A 245 7.00 -10.04 7.20
C PHE A 245 6.26 -10.95 6.23
N VAL A 246 5.19 -10.42 5.63
CA VAL A 246 4.35 -11.14 4.69
C VAL A 246 4.18 -10.28 3.44
N MET A 247 4.67 -10.76 2.31
CA MET A 247 4.38 -10.21 0.99
C MET A 247 3.08 -10.82 0.46
N TRP A 248 2.07 -10.00 0.27
CA TRP A 248 0.86 -10.41 -0.43
C TRP A 248 1.01 -10.13 -1.93
N VAL A 249 0.51 -11.05 -2.76
CA VAL A 249 0.50 -10.91 -4.23
C VAL A 249 -0.92 -11.11 -4.73
N ASN A 250 -1.40 -10.18 -5.55
CA ASN A 250 -2.73 -10.25 -6.13
C ASN A 250 -2.72 -11.22 -7.32
N ASN A 251 -3.27 -12.42 -7.17
CA ASN A 251 -3.26 -13.47 -8.21
C ASN A 251 -4.46 -13.35 -9.16
N VAL A 252 -4.64 -12.17 -9.75
CA VAL A 252 -5.67 -11.91 -10.78
C VAL A 252 -5.02 -11.58 -12.11
N LYS A 253 -5.70 -11.86 -13.23
CA LYS A 253 -5.18 -11.62 -14.59
C LYS A 253 -4.78 -10.17 -14.82
N GLU A 254 -5.48 -9.24 -14.17
CA GLU A 254 -5.23 -7.80 -14.23
C GLU A 254 -3.98 -7.36 -13.46
N ASN A 255 -3.30 -8.25 -12.73
CA ASN A 255 -2.02 -7.93 -12.14
C ASN A 255 -0.93 -7.86 -13.23
N ILE A 256 -0.49 -6.64 -13.54
CA ILE A 256 0.52 -6.37 -14.56
C ILE A 256 1.86 -7.05 -14.29
N PHE A 257 2.15 -7.42 -13.04
CA PHE A 257 3.40 -8.06 -12.65
C PHE A 257 3.37 -9.59 -12.66
N LEU A 258 2.24 -10.24 -12.96
CA LEU A 258 2.20 -11.70 -13.20
C LEU A 258 2.79 -12.03 -14.57
N ARG A 259 4.08 -11.71 -14.72
CA ARG A 259 4.95 -11.90 -15.88
C ARG A 259 6.33 -12.29 -15.36
N ARG A 260 7.15 -12.95 -16.18
CA ARG A 260 8.45 -13.50 -15.74
C ARG A 260 9.36 -12.45 -15.11
N THR A 261 9.62 -11.33 -15.78
CA THR A 261 10.43 -10.24 -15.22
C THR A 261 9.60 -9.39 -14.25
N GLY A 262 8.30 -9.25 -14.52
CA GLY A 262 7.39 -8.46 -13.71
C GLY A 262 7.32 -8.90 -12.24
N ILE A 263 7.32 -10.21 -11.97
CA ILE A 263 7.21 -10.71 -10.59
C ILE A 263 8.48 -10.42 -9.79
N ILE A 264 9.64 -10.42 -10.44
CA ILE A 264 10.92 -10.01 -9.85
C ILE A 264 10.91 -8.50 -9.57
N CYS A 265 10.37 -7.69 -10.50
CA CYS A 265 10.21 -6.26 -10.29
C CYS A 265 9.28 -5.95 -9.09
N LEU A 266 8.20 -6.72 -8.93
CA LEU A 266 7.32 -6.63 -7.76
C LEU A 266 8.02 -7.07 -6.48
N ALA A 267 8.88 -8.10 -6.54
CA ALA A 267 9.69 -8.52 -5.39
C ALA A 267 10.72 -7.45 -5.00
N ASN A 268 11.35 -6.76 -5.95
CA ASN A 268 12.22 -5.62 -5.64
C ASN A 268 11.46 -4.48 -4.95
N HIS A 269 10.22 -4.22 -5.39
CA HIS A 269 9.34 -3.23 -4.77
C HIS A 269 9.02 -3.62 -3.31
N GLU A 270 8.44 -4.80 -3.10
CA GLU A 270 7.92 -5.21 -1.79
C GLU A 270 9.02 -5.67 -0.82
N ILE A 271 9.99 -6.44 -1.32
CA ILE A 271 11.02 -7.08 -0.50
C ILE A 271 12.26 -6.19 -0.38
N GLU A 272 12.89 -5.84 -1.50
CA GLU A 272 14.14 -5.07 -1.46
C GLU A 272 13.92 -3.61 -1.05
N THR A 273 12.67 -3.11 -1.08
CA THR A 273 12.35 -1.77 -0.56
C THR A 273 11.63 -1.83 0.77
N HIS A 274 10.35 -2.20 0.78
CA HIS A 274 9.53 -2.05 1.99
C HIS A 274 9.97 -2.98 3.12
N TYR A 275 10.26 -4.26 2.83
CA TYR A 275 10.78 -5.16 3.86
C TYR A 275 12.14 -4.69 4.37
N LEU A 276 13.12 -4.43 3.49
CA LEU A 276 14.45 -4.02 3.95
C LEU A 276 14.42 -2.72 4.75
N ARG A 277 13.73 -1.68 4.28
CA ARG A 277 13.61 -0.41 5.02
C ARG A 277 12.89 -0.60 6.34
N SER A 278 11.85 -1.43 6.36
CA SER A 278 11.14 -1.75 7.59
C SER A 278 12.00 -2.56 8.55
N PHE A 279 12.79 -3.51 8.07
CA PHE A 279 13.71 -4.30 8.87
C PHE A 279 14.80 -3.40 9.46
N ASN A 280 15.43 -2.58 8.63
CA ASN A 280 16.49 -1.65 9.03
C ASN A 280 15.98 -0.62 10.02
N GLU A 281 14.76 -0.09 9.84
CA GLU A 281 14.09 0.82 10.78
C GLU A 281 14.03 0.21 12.20
N GLY A 282 13.81 -1.11 12.32
CA GLY A 282 13.81 -1.84 13.59
C GLY A 282 15.17 -1.97 14.29
N LEU A 283 16.26 -1.52 13.64
CA LEU A 283 17.62 -1.51 14.16
C LEU A 283 18.07 -0.10 14.60
N GLN A 284 17.26 0.92 14.32
CA GLN A 284 17.62 2.31 14.52
C GLN A 284 17.22 2.80 15.92
N PRO A 285 17.96 3.77 16.49
CA PRO A 285 17.66 4.30 17.82
C PRO A 285 16.28 4.97 17.91
N TRP A 286 15.78 5.53 16.80
CA TRP A 286 14.46 6.16 16.74
C TRP A 286 13.28 5.20 16.57
N PHE A 287 13.51 3.89 16.52
CA PHE A 287 12.43 2.92 16.26
C PHE A 287 11.30 3.00 17.29
N LYS A 288 11.66 3.12 18.57
CA LYS A 288 10.71 3.14 19.69
C LYS A 288 10.11 4.52 19.91
N ASP A 289 10.91 5.56 19.74
CA ASP A 289 10.49 6.95 19.90
C ASP A 289 11.06 7.78 18.76
N ARG A 290 10.22 8.13 17.79
CA ARG A 290 10.60 8.99 16.66
C ARG A 290 10.59 10.46 17.04
N ALA A 291 9.77 10.84 18.01
CA ALA A 291 9.59 12.22 18.43
C ALA A 291 10.85 12.75 19.12
N GLN A 292 11.52 11.92 19.93
CA GLN A 292 12.81 12.24 20.55
C GLN A 292 13.87 12.68 19.53
N PHE A 293 13.82 12.16 18.31
CA PHE A 293 14.75 12.49 17.24
C PHE A 293 14.19 13.53 16.25
N GLY A 294 13.07 14.18 16.59
CA GLY A 294 12.40 15.17 15.74
C GLY A 294 11.87 14.59 14.42
N LEU A 295 11.67 13.27 14.33
CA LEU A 295 11.21 12.61 13.12
C LEU A 295 9.69 12.62 13.01
N LYS A 296 9.21 12.72 11.77
CA LYS A 296 7.77 12.71 11.47
C LYS A 296 7.14 11.34 11.77
N ASP A 297 5.82 11.36 12.00
CA ASP A 297 4.99 10.16 12.13
C ASP A 297 5.22 9.21 10.94
N PRO A 298 5.38 7.89 11.17
CA PRO A 298 5.69 6.93 10.12
C PRO A 298 4.63 6.86 9.00
N ASN A 299 3.41 7.33 9.24
CA ASN A 299 2.32 7.38 8.26
C ASN A 299 2.17 8.75 7.60
N CYS A 300 3.06 9.71 7.88
CA CYS A 300 3.01 11.02 7.23
C CYS A 300 3.26 10.90 5.72
N ARG A 301 2.69 11.84 4.96
CA ARG A 301 2.76 11.83 3.50
C ARG A 301 4.18 11.95 2.96
N GLN A 302 5.08 12.67 3.65
CA GLN A 302 6.47 12.82 3.19
C GLN A 302 7.26 11.51 3.25
N ILE A 303 7.05 10.72 4.31
CA ILE A 303 7.64 9.37 4.40
C ILE A 303 6.99 8.48 3.34
N LEU A 304 5.66 8.48 3.22
CA LEU A 304 4.96 7.70 2.19
C LEU A 304 5.47 8.01 0.78
N THR A 305 5.58 9.30 0.42
CA THR A 305 6.15 9.73 -0.87
C THR A 305 7.57 9.23 -1.07
N THR A 306 8.43 9.33 -0.05
CA THR A 306 9.81 8.81 -0.16
C THR A 306 9.82 7.29 -0.35
N GLU A 307 9.01 6.59 0.43
CA GLU A 307 8.91 5.13 0.45
C GLU A 307 8.40 4.57 -0.90
N GLU A 308 7.23 5.02 -1.34
CA GLU A 308 6.59 4.55 -2.58
C GLU A 308 7.35 5.04 -3.83
N GLY A 309 7.96 6.22 -3.76
CA GLY A 309 8.83 6.73 -4.81
C GLY A 309 10.07 5.86 -5.01
N LEU A 310 10.75 5.51 -3.93
CA LEU A 310 11.91 4.62 -3.99
C LEU A 310 11.51 3.22 -4.47
N ALA A 311 10.40 2.70 -3.99
CA ALA A 311 9.87 1.41 -4.40
C ALA A 311 9.50 1.40 -5.89
N SER A 312 8.93 2.50 -6.41
CA SER A 312 8.66 2.69 -7.84
C SER A 312 9.92 2.64 -8.69
N LEU A 313 11.03 3.25 -8.22
CA LEU A 313 12.32 3.17 -8.91
C LEU A 313 12.88 1.75 -8.88
N HIS A 314 12.77 1.05 -7.75
CA HIS A 314 13.23 -0.33 -7.60
C HIS A 314 12.45 -1.32 -8.46
N THR A 315 11.18 -1.04 -8.76
CA THR A 315 10.41 -1.78 -9.76
C THR A 315 11.05 -1.72 -11.15
N LEU A 316 11.68 -0.61 -11.52
CA LEU A 316 12.23 -0.40 -12.86
C LEU A 316 13.66 -0.94 -13.02
N ILE A 317 14.32 -1.31 -11.93
CA ILE A 317 15.72 -1.75 -11.92
C ILE A 317 15.89 -2.95 -12.86
N GLU A 318 15.08 -4.00 -12.71
CA GLU A 318 15.15 -5.22 -13.52
C GLU A 318 14.20 -5.22 -14.73
N ALA A 319 13.40 -4.17 -14.89
CA ALA A 319 12.51 -4.04 -16.04
C ALA A 319 13.29 -3.82 -17.33
N HIS A 320 12.88 -4.47 -18.41
CA HIS A 320 13.52 -4.28 -19.72
C HIS A 320 13.27 -2.87 -20.28
N GLN A 321 12.17 -2.25 -19.84
CA GLN A 321 11.81 -0.87 -20.18
C GLN A 321 11.55 -0.09 -18.89
N GLN A 322 12.21 1.06 -18.75
CA GLN A 322 12.32 1.76 -17.46
C GLN A 322 11.50 3.06 -17.44
N TYR A 323 10.30 3.03 -18.01
CA TYR A 323 9.38 4.16 -17.93
C TYR A 323 8.63 4.13 -16.60
N LEU A 324 8.45 5.28 -15.95
CA LEU A 324 7.61 5.48 -14.77
C LEU A 324 6.11 5.43 -15.11
N PHE A 325 5.73 4.69 -16.16
CA PHE A 325 4.41 4.71 -16.76
C PHE A 325 3.27 4.48 -15.76
N SER A 326 3.34 3.45 -14.93
CA SER A 326 2.24 3.12 -14.02
C SER A 326 2.02 4.19 -12.95
N SER A 327 3.10 4.78 -12.41
CA SER A 327 3.01 5.86 -11.42
C SER A 327 2.61 7.18 -12.06
N ALA A 328 3.17 7.51 -13.24
CA ALA A 328 2.76 8.66 -14.05
C ALA A 328 1.28 8.59 -14.43
N LEU A 329 0.79 7.42 -14.85
CA LEU A 329 -0.62 7.21 -15.21
C LEU A 329 -1.53 7.50 -14.03
N SER A 330 -1.17 6.98 -12.85
CA SER A 330 -1.92 7.19 -11.62
C SER A 330 -1.94 8.68 -11.24
N TYR A 331 -0.79 9.36 -11.33
CA TYR A 331 -0.71 10.80 -11.07
C TYR A 331 -1.59 11.61 -12.05
N TYR A 332 -1.49 11.31 -13.33
CA TYR A 332 -2.22 11.97 -14.41
C TYR A 332 -3.74 11.83 -14.25
N ILE A 333 -4.25 10.61 -14.04
CA ILE A 333 -5.70 10.39 -13.89
C ILE A 333 -6.27 11.02 -12.62
N ILE A 334 -5.47 11.09 -11.54
CA ILE A 334 -5.88 11.78 -10.30
C ILE A 334 -6.04 13.28 -10.57
N CYS A 335 -5.17 13.89 -11.37
CA CYS A 335 -5.31 15.29 -11.78
C CYS A 335 -6.61 15.53 -12.55
N LEU A 336 -6.95 14.64 -13.48
CA LEU A 336 -8.16 14.76 -14.29
C LEU A 336 -9.45 14.47 -13.51
N ALA A 337 -9.39 13.62 -12.50
CA ALA A 337 -10.57 13.22 -11.73
C ALA A 337 -11.22 14.37 -10.95
N ASN A 338 -10.54 15.50 -10.78
CA ASN A 338 -11.13 16.74 -10.25
C ASN A 338 -11.96 17.53 -11.27
N LYS A 339 -12.08 17.05 -12.51
CA LYS A 339 -12.89 17.68 -13.55
C LYS A 339 -13.70 16.68 -14.39
N LEU A 340 -13.39 15.39 -14.30
CA LEU A 340 -14.06 14.31 -15.02
C LEU A 340 -14.71 13.30 -14.06
N SER A 341 -15.90 12.83 -14.43
CA SER A 341 -16.64 11.74 -13.80
C SER A 341 -15.99 10.38 -14.04
N PHE A 342 -16.51 9.32 -13.40
CA PHE A 342 -16.02 7.95 -13.62
C PHE A 342 -16.11 7.53 -15.10
N GLY A 343 -17.27 7.76 -15.73
CA GLY A 343 -17.49 7.41 -17.15
C GLY A 343 -16.58 8.19 -18.10
N GLU A 344 -16.47 9.51 -17.92
CA GLU A 344 -15.59 10.35 -18.73
C GLU A 344 -14.12 9.93 -18.60
N LEU A 345 -13.65 9.62 -17.38
CA LEU A 345 -12.30 9.11 -17.15
C LEU A 345 -12.07 7.75 -17.82
N PHE A 346 -13.09 6.88 -17.81
CA PHE A 346 -12.98 5.55 -18.41
C PHE A 346 -12.80 5.63 -19.92
N ILE A 347 -13.56 6.52 -20.57
CA ILE A 347 -13.42 6.78 -22.01
C ILE A 347 -12.06 7.43 -22.27
N HIS A 348 -11.71 8.48 -21.53
CA HIS A 348 -10.45 9.21 -21.73
C HIS A 348 -9.22 8.29 -21.62
N LEU A 349 -9.23 7.33 -20.68
CA LEU A 349 -8.14 6.39 -20.48
C LEU A 349 -7.86 5.46 -21.66
N GLU A 350 -8.81 5.30 -22.58
CA GLU A 350 -8.68 4.42 -23.75
C GLU A 350 -7.52 4.77 -24.66
N ARG A 351 -7.09 6.04 -24.67
CA ARG A 351 -5.93 6.48 -25.45
C ARG A 351 -4.61 5.87 -24.97
N TYR A 352 -4.55 5.38 -23.73
CA TYR A 352 -3.36 4.78 -23.14
C TYR A 352 -3.56 3.31 -22.78
N VAL A 353 -4.73 2.95 -22.24
CA VAL A 353 -5.04 1.61 -21.72
C VAL A 353 -6.26 1.07 -22.47
N LYS A 354 -6.07 0.07 -23.34
CA LYS A 354 -7.15 -0.46 -24.19
C LYS A 354 -8.04 -1.43 -23.42
N ASP A 355 -7.46 -2.27 -22.56
CA ASP A 355 -8.21 -3.26 -21.81
C ASP A 355 -9.19 -2.58 -20.82
N PRO A 356 -10.51 -2.76 -20.99
CA PRO A 356 -11.51 -2.17 -20.10
C PRO A 356 -11.36 -2.65 -18.65
N ASN A 357 -10.84 -3.86 -18.42
CA ASN A 357 -10.61 -4.39 -17.07
C ASN A 357 -9.48 -3.64 -16.35
N GLN A 358 -8.43 -3.26 -17.09
CA GLN A 358 -7.35 -2.44 -16.57
C GLN A 358 -7.81 -1.01 -16.30
N ARG A 359 -8.57 -0.41 -17.22
CA ARG A 359 -9.18 0.92 -17.01
C ARG A 359 -10.03 0.93 -15.74
N TRP A 360 -10.92 -0.05 -15.58
CA TRP A 360 -11.73 -0.22 -14.38
C TRP A 360 -10.87 -0.29 -13.11
N LYS A 361 -9.82 -1.11 -13.11
CA LYS A 361 -8.90 -1.25 -11.97
C LYS A 361 -8.25 0.07 -11.58
N HIS A 362 -7.81 0.87 -12.56
CA HIS A 362 -7.26 2.21 -12.31
C HIS A 362 -8.30 3.15 -11.70
N LEU A 363 -9.54 3.16 -12.22
CA LEU A 363 -10.58 4.05 -11.73
C LEU A 363 -11.10 3.70 -10.35
N VAL A 364 -11.32 2.41 -10.06
CA VAL A 364 -11.67 1.95 -8.70
C VAL A 364 -10.61 2.44 -7.73
N ARG A 365 -9.32 2.33 -8.06
CA ARG A 365 -8.22 2.71 -7.19
C ARG A 365 -8.24 4.21 -6.83
N ILE A 366 -8.54 5.10 -7.77
CA ILE A 366 -8.58 6.55 -7.52
C ILE A 366 -9.92 7.05 -7.00
N LYS A 367 -11.00 6.27 -7.14
CA LYS A 367 -12.34 6.57 -6.59
C LYS A 367 -12.64 5.78 -5.32
N GLN A 368 -11.63 5.16 -4.70
CA GLN A 368 -11.75 4.49 -3.41
C GLN A 368 -12.34 5.44 -2.36
N GLY A 369 -13.31 4.93 -1.59
CA GLY A 369 -14.03 5.68 -0.56
C GLY A 369 -15.19 6.56 -1.03
N PHE A 370 -15.34 6.82 -2.34
CA PHE A 370 -16.48 7.56 -2.88
C PHE A 370 -17.68 6.61 -3.00
N LYS A 371 -18.78 6.91 -2.29
CA LYS A 371 -20.03 6.13 -2.40
C LYS A 371 -20.65 6.24 -3.79
N ASP A 372 -20.68 7.47 -4.31
CA ASP A 372 -20.97 7.75 -5.70
C ASP A 372 -19.64 8.06 -6.42
N PRO A 373 -19.02 7.08 -7.11
CA PRO A 373 -17.75 7.27 -7.79
C PRO A 373 -17.86 8.16 -9.04
N ASN A 374 -19.08 8.50 -9.48
CA ASN A 374 -19.32 9.39 -10.62
C ASN A 374 -19.10 10.86 -10.26
N GLN A 375 -19.11 11.18 -8.96
CA GLN A 375 -18.79 12.53 -8.48
C GLN A 375 -17.34 12.91 -8.83
N ILE A 376 -17.16 14.20 -9.04
CA ILE A 376 -15.85 14.81 -9.22
C ILE A 376 -15.01 14.64 -7.94
N GLY A 377 -13.71 14.38 -8.10
CA GLY A 377 -12.76 14.19 -7.02
C GLY A 377 -11.96 12.90 -7.15
N ALA A 378 -10.88 12.80 -6.40
CA ALA A 378 -10.09 11.58 -6.31
C ALA A 378 -9.48 11.36 -4.92
N PHE A 379 -9.24 10.10 -4.62
CA PHE A 379 -8.33 9.65 -3.58
C PHE A 379 -6.89 9.80 -4.09
N SER A 380 -6.22 10.87 -3.69
CA SER A 380 -4.95 11.33 -4.25
C SER A 380 -3.70 10.63 -3.69
N ARG A 381 -3.88 9.62 -2.84
CA ARG A 381 -2.78 8.93 -2.15
C ARG A 381 -1.72 8.41 -3.13
N ASP A 382 -2.12 7.88 -4.28
CA ASP A 382 -1.20 7.28 -5.25
C ASP A 382 -0.35 8.30 -6.03
N GLN A 383 -0.58 9.61 -5.87
CA GLN A 383 0.35 10.61 -6.40
C GLN A 383 1.75 10.47 -5.78
N CYS A 384 1.84 9.94 -4.56
CA CYS A 384 3.10 9.77 -3.84
C CYS A 384 4.13 8.89 -4.57
N TYR A 385 3.69 7.94 -5.41
CA TYR A 385 4.56 7.07 -6.19
C TYR A 385 5.38 7.87 -7.22
N PHE A 386 4.70 8.69 -8.03
CA PHE A 386 5.36 9.49 -9.06
C PHE A 386 6.14 10.65 -8.45
N GLU A 387 5.54 11.36 -7.49
CA GLU A 387 6.19 12.47 -6.77
C GLU A 387 7.50 12.04 -6.11
N GLY A 388 7.50 10.89 -5.44
CA GLY A 388 8.66 10.39 -4.75
C GLY A 388 9.76 9.97 -5.72
N ALA A 389 9.39 9.27 -6.79
CA ALA A 389 10.34 8.87 -7.82
C ALA A 389 11.02 10.10 -8.44
N VAL A 390 10.23 11.10 -8.86
CA VAL A 390 10.76 12.36 -9.41
C VAL A 390 11.61 13.11 -8.38
N GLY A 391 11.15 13.18 -7.13
CA GLY A 391 11.89 13.82 -6.04
C GLY A 391 13.27 13.20 -5.79
N ILE A 392 13.36 11.86 -5.82
CA ILE A 392 14.64 11.13 -5.70
C ILE A 392 15.52 11.41 -6.93
N LEU A 393 14.97 11.26 -8.14
CA LEU A 393 15.72 11.39 -9.39
C LEU A 393 16.28 12.81 -9.60
N ARG A 394 15.59 13.85 -9.12
CA ARG A 394 16.09 15.24 -9.16
C ARG A 394 17.17 15.53 -8.13
N ASN A 395 17.31 14.70 -7.10
CA ASN A 395 18.22 14.92 -5.97
C ASN A 395 19.29 13.83 -5.83
N LEU A 396 19.60 13.07 -6.91
CA LEU A 396 20.52 11.93 -6.85
C LEU A 396 21.90 12.26 -6.28
N ALA A 397 22.40 13.47 -6.53
CA ALA A 397 23.71 13.92 -6.05
C ALA A 397 23.74 14.17 -4.54
N THR A 398 22.60 14.52 -3.92
CA THR A 398 22.52 14.92 -2.51
C THR A 398 22.06 13.81 -1.59
N ILE A 399 21.50 12.73 -2.14
CA ILE A 399 20.97 11.60 -1.37
C ILE A 399 22.10 10.63 -1.02
N ASP A 400 22.30 10.44 0.29
CA ASP A 400 22.99 9.28 0.82
C ASP A 400 22.03 8.09 0.87
N PHE A 401 22.18 7.17 -0.08
CA PHE A 401 21.30 6.00 -0.20
C PHE A 401 21.47 5.00 0.95
N ARG A 402 22.62 4.96 1.63
CA ARG A 402 22.78 4.10 2.82
C ARG A 402 21.95 4.63 3.97
N VAL A 403 22.01 5.94 4.20
CA VAL A 403 21.18 6.62 5.20
C VAL A 403 19.71 6.52 4.83
N LEU A 404 19.37 6.70 3.55
CA LEU A 404 17.98 6.53 3.11
C LEU A 404 17.48 5.11 3.39
N MET A 405 18.28 4.08 3.11
CA MET A 405 17.91 2.68 3.36
C MET A 405 17.96 2.27 4.84
N SER A 406 18.44 3.11 5.75
CA SER A 406 18.55 2.76 7.18
C SER A 406 17.21 2.63 7.88
N GLY A 407 16.12 3.14 7.29
CA GLY A 407 14.79 3.03 7.87
C GLY A 407 13.68 3.70 7.06
N LYS A 408 12.50 3.81 7.67
CA LYS A 408 11.33 4.53 7.12
C LYS A 408 11.45 6.01 7.44
N VAL A 409 12.31 6.67 6.69
CA VAL A 409 12.61 8.11 6.82
C VAL A 409 12.33 8.84 5.51
N SER A 410 11.97 10.11 5.61
CA SER A 410 11.72 10.95 4.45
C SER A 410 13.03 11.53 3.90
N LEU A 411 13.04 11.94 2.62
CA LEU A 411 14.20 12.62 2.03
C LEU A 411 14.64 13.87 2.82
N GLN A 412 13.68 14.57 3.43
CA GLN A 412 13.93 15.79 4.21
C GLN A 412 14.64 15.50 5.54
N ASP A 413 14.49 14.28 6.08
CA ASP A 413 15.06 13.89 7.36
C ASP A 413 16.48 13.29 7.23
N LEU A 414 17.00 13.07 6.02
CA LEU A 414 18.28 12.38 5.81
C LEU A 414 19.44 13.07 6.52
N LYS A 415 19.56 14.40 6.39
CA LYS A 415 20.62 15.16 7.07
C LYS A 415 20.53 15.06 8.59
N ARG A 416 19.31 15.02 9.12
CA ARG A 416 19.04 14.92 10.57
C ARG A 416 19.49 13.59 11.13
N ILE A 417 19.25 12.49 10.40
CA ILE A 417 19.57 11.14 10.89
C ILE A 417 20.98 10.67 10.55
N GLN A 418 21.70 11.37 9.67
CA GLN A 418 22.97 10.90 9.09
C GLN A 418 24.01 10.49 10.14
N ARG A 419 24.12 11.24 11.25
CA ARG A 419 25.10 10.99 12.32
C ARG A 419 24.63 10.00 13.39
N ILE A 420 23.33 9.71 13.45
CA ILE A 420 22.72 8.83 14.47
C ILE A 420 22.32 7.47 13.91
N ALA A 421 22.24 7.33 12.59
CA ALA A 421 21.87 6.09 11.93
C ALA A 421 22.91 4.99 12.17
N HIS A 422 22.46 3.83 12.61
CA HIS A 422 23.32 2.65 12.76
C HIS A 422 23.54 1.99 11.40
N LEU A 423 24.49 2.49 10.61
CA LEU A 423 24.70 2.05 9.22
C LEU A 423 25.43 0.70 9.10
N ASN A 424 26.21 0.30 10.10
CA ASN A 424 27.02 -0.94 10.03
C ASN A 424 26.19 -2.23 10.08
N VAL A 425 24.92 -2.13 10.48
CA VAL A 425 24.03 -3.29 10.69
C VAL A 425 22.89 -3.37 9.68
N ILE A 426 22.78 -2.41 8.75
CA ILE A 426 21.69 -2.37 7.79
C ILE A 426 21.90 -3.39 6.67
N ARG A 427 20.79 -3.83 6.08
CA ARG A 427 20.78 -4.63 4.86
C ARG A 427 20.46 -3.75 3.67
N LEU A 428 21.26 -3.83 2.62
CA LEU A 428 21.03 -3.12 1.37
C LEU A 428 20.46 -4.06 0.29
N PRO A 429 19.70 -3.53 -0.67
CA PRO A 429 19.27 -4.26 -1.83
C PRO A 429 20.44 -4.88 -2.58
N SER A 430 20.20 -6.05 -3.17
CA SER A 430 21.18 -6.74 -4.02
C SER A 430 21.77 -5.83 -5.12
N PHE A 431 20.94 -5.01 -5.75
CA PHE A 431 21.32 -4.05 -6.80
C PHE A 431 21.90 -2.72 -6.28
N MET A 432 22.03 -2.53 -4.96
CA MET A 432 22.68 -1.38 -4.32
C MET A 432 24.05 -1.69 -3.73
N LYS A 433 24.60 -2.89 -3.96
CA LYS A 433 25.96 -3.24 -3.52
C LYS A 433 27.02 -2.30 -4.12
N ASP A 434 26.85 -1.95 -5.39
CA ASP A 434 27.58 -0.89 -6.07
C ASP A 434 26.66 0.34 -6.18
N LEU A 435 26.88 1.32 -5.31
CA LEU A 435 26.08 2.53 -5.26
C LEU A 435 26.32 3.46 -6.45
N ASP A 436 27.50 3.42 -7.06
CA ASP A 436 27.81 4.25 -8.22
C ASP A 436 27.12 3.70 -9.46
N GLN A 437 27.15 2.38 -9.66
CA GLN A 437 26.37 1.74 -10.71
C GLN A 437 24.86 1.94 -10.49
N TYR A 438 24.38 1.83 -9.25
CA TYR A 438 22.98 2.10 -8.93
C TYR A 438 22.58 3.54 -9.28
N LYS A 439 23.38 4.54 -8.90
CA LYS A 439 23.14 5.95 -9.26
C LYS A 439 23.14 6.16 -10.78
N LYS A 440 24.05 5.53 -11.53
CA LYS A 440 24.07 5.57 -13.01
C LYS A 440 22.78 5.00 -13.61
N ARG A 441 22.26 3.88 -13.06
CA ARG A 441 20.96 3.32 -13.48
C ARG A 441 19.83 4.31 -13.23
N LEU A 442 19.80 4.97 -12.07
CA LEU A 442 18.79 5.98 -11.76
C LEU A 442 18.89 7.21 -12.67
N GLN A 443 20.09 7.68 -13.00
CA GLN A 443 20.30 8.78 -13.95
C GLN A 443 19.73 8.43 -15.33
N LYS A 444 19.95 7.19 -15.81
CA LYS A 444 19.35 6.71 -17.07
C LYS A 444 17.82 6.71 -17.01
N ILE A 445 17.22 6.31 -15.89
CA ILE A 445 15.77 6.39 -15.67
C ILE A 445 15.31 7.86 -15.74
N ALA A 446 16.00 8.78 -15.08
CA ALA A 446 15.67 10.21 -15.10
C ALA A 446 15.69 10.79 -16.52
N GLN A 447 16.73 10.45 -17.30
CA GLN A 447 16.88 10.89 -18.69
C GLN A 447 15.76 10.31 -19.56
N LEU A 448 15.50 9.00 -19.48
CA LEU A 448 14.48 8.32 -20.27
C LEU A 448 13.07 8.90 -20.04
N ASN A 449 12.78 9.31 -18.80
CA ASN A 449 11.48 9.86 -18.42
C ASN A 449 11.39 11.39 -18.57
N GLY A 450 12.37 12.02 -19.23
CA GLY A 450 12.37 13.46 -19.52
C GLY A 450 12.55 14.36 -18.30
N LEU A 451 12.93 13.82 -17.13
CA LEU A 451 12.94 14.57 -15.87
C LEU A 451 14.11 15.54 -15.74
N LEU A 452 15.09 15.44 -16.64
CA LEU A 452 16.21 16.37 -16.77
C LEU A 452 15.85 17.59 -17.65
N ASN A 453 14.72 17.54 -18.36
CA ASN A 453 14.30 18.63 -19.23
C ASN A 453 13.59 19.72 -18.41
N GLN A 454 14.22 20.89 -18.30
CA GLN A 454 13.66 22.03 -17.59
C GLN A 454 12.41 22.61 -18.28
N SER A 455 12.23 22.40 -19.59
CA SER A 455 11.08 22.92 -20.34
C SER A 455 9.74 22.29 -19.94
N LEU A 456 9.76 21.15 -19.23
CA LEU A 456 8.56 20.49 -18.71
C LEU A 456 8.08 21.10 -17.38
N GLN A 457 8.92 21.89 -16.72
CA GLN A 457 8.57 22.54 -15.45
C GLN A 457 7.75 23.80 -15.76
N LYS A 458 6.43 23.69 -15.63
CA LYS A 458 5.50 24.81 -15.81
C LYS A 458 4.95 25.28 -14.48
N ASN A 459 4.54 26.54 -14.41
CA ASN A 459 3.83 27.05 -13.25
C ASN A 459 2.43 26.41 -13.15
N ILE A 460 1.84 26.42 -11.95
CA ILE A 460 0.55 25.77 -11.68
C ILE A 460 -0.60 26.39 -12.52
N THR A 461 -0.56 27.69 -12.79
CA THR A 461 -1.60 28.39 -13.55
C THR A 461 -1.67 27.88 -14.99
N ASP A 462 -0.52 27.72 -15.64
CA ASP A 462 -0.42 27.22 -17.01
C ASP A 462 -0.80 25.74 -17.08
N ILE A 463 -0.41 24.95 -16.08
CA ILE A 463 -0.84 23.55 -15.96
C ILE A 463 -2.36 23.43 -15.90
N LYS A 464 -3.02 24.26 -15.08
CA LYS A 464 -4.49 24.24 -14.98
C LYS A 464 -5.16 24.56 -16.32
N LYS A 465 -4.65 25.54 -17.06
CA LYS A 465 -5.11 25.88 -18.42
C LYS A 465 -4.91 24.71 -19.38
N LEU A 466 -3.76 24.04 -19.34
CA LEU A 466 -3.49 22.88 -20.19
C LEU A 466 -4.45 21.73 -19.91
N ILE A 467 -4.76 21.48 -18.64
CA ILE A 467 -5.77 20.50 -18.23
C ILE A 467 -7.15 20.88 -18.80
N ASP A 468 -7.54 22.15 -18.74
CA ASP A 468 -8.81 22.62 -19.31
C ASP A 468 -8.87 22.39 -20.83
N VAL A 469 -7.77 22.66 -21.55
CA VAL A 469 -7.66 22.39 -22.98
C VAL A 469 -7.79 20.90 -23.28
N ASP A 470 -7.09 20.04 -22.53
CA ASP A 470 -7.17 18.58 -22.71
C ASP A 470 -8.58 18.06 -22.48
N ILE A 471 -9.29 18.59 -21.49
CA ILE A 471 -10.68 18.21 -21.17
C ILE A 471 -11.65 18.71 -22.23
N SER A 472 -11.53 19.95 -22.68
CA SER A 472 -12.37 20.47 -23.76
C SER A 472 -12.22 19.63 -25.03
N ASN A 473 -10.98 19.31 -25.41
CA ASN A 473 -10.71 18.43 -26.55
C ASN A 473 -11.34 17.04 -26.38
N GLU A 474 -11.33 16.50 -25.16
CA GLU A 474 -11.95 15.21 -24.86
C GLU A 474 -13.48 15.26 -24.97
N ARG A 475 -14.12 16.30 -24.43
CA ARG A 475 -15.57 16.49 -24.52
C ARG A 475 -16.03 16.66 -25.96
N THR A 476 -15.28 17.39 -26.77
CA THR A 476 -15.55 17.52 -28.22
C THR A 476 -15.42 16.19 -28.95
N ARG A 477 -14.44 15.35 -28.60
CA ARG A 477 -14.33 14.00 -29.16
C ARG A 477 -15.53 13.13 -28.77
N GLN A 478 -15.92 13.15 -27.50
CA GLN A 478 -17.06 12.36 -27.01
C GLN A 478 -18.38 12.79 -27.65
N SER A 479 -18.61 14.10 -27.86
CA SER A 479 -19.80 14.57 -28.57
C SER A 479 -19.84 14.11 -30.03
N ALA A 480 -18.69 14.00 -30.68
CA ALA A 480 -18.59 13.48 -32.05
C ALA A 480 -18.82 11.96 -32.12
N THR A 481 -18.37 11.19 -31.12
CA THR A 481 -18.62 9.74 -31.05
C THR A 481 -20.06 9.42 -30.65
N CYS A 482 -20.70 10.27 -29.85
CA CYS A 482 -22.10 10.11 -29.45
C CYS A 482 -23.11 10.40 -30.57
N THR A 483 -22.64 10.85 -31.75
CA THR A 483 -23.47 10.95 -32.97
C THR A 483 -23.46 9.64 -33.80
N MET A 484 -22.74 8.61 -33.34
CA MET A 484 -22.55 7.31 -34.02
C MET A 484 -22.96 6.10 -33.16
N LEU A 485 -23.60 6.34 -32.01
CA LEU A 485 -24.34 5.37 -31.19
C LEU A 485 -25.81 5.81 -31.13
#